data_AF-A0A428WES1-F1
#
_entry.id   AF-A0A428WES1-F1
#
_cell.length_a   1.000
_cell.length_b   1.000
_cell.length_c   1.000
_cell.angle_alpha   90.00
_cell.angle_beta   90.00
_cell.angle_gamma   90.00
#
_symmetry.space_group_name_H-M   'P 1'
#
loop_
_entity.id
_entity.type
_entity.pdbx_description
1 polymer ?
#
loop_
_entity_poly.entity_id
_entity_poly.type
_entity_poly.pdbx_seq_one_letter_code
_entity_poly.pdbx_strand_id
1 'polypeptide(L)'
;MSEPARTTTRSSLLVPCSPEDAPGRETLAAWARSGMRGLVINRPVRLSTTDPAATARFLHLLTEAAGTGLRVYWEGGTGDVPAELLHHLDPPRGDAGPAWPVPPAPLLTLRRGPGFVVVDDLRDARAPRRHTVPDRPYGHLLRAYAAPAAPEPGDRRALAHLAKERLVLALGPGHCLALPVRFAYARV
;
A
#
# COMPACT_ATOMS: atom_id res chain seq x y z
N MET A 1 -15.07 -8.23 47.53
CA MET A 1 -15.09 -8.65 46.13
C MET A 1 -15.00 -7.41 45.26
N SER A 2 -13.81 -7.09 44.76
CA SER A 2 -13.62 -6.02 43.79
C SER A 2 -12.97 -6.64 42.57
N GLU A 3 -13.71 -6.66 41.46
CA GLU A 3 -13.26 -7.11 40.16
C GLU A 3 -12.32 -6.05 39.56
N PRO A 4 -11.05 -6.37 39.25
CA PRO A 4 -10.16 -5.37 38.66
C PRO A 4 -10.59 -5.09 37.22
N ALA A 5 -10.78 -3.81 36.92
CA ALA A 5 -11.03 -3.31 35.59
C ALA A 5 -9.94 -3.82 34.63
N ARG A 6 -10.34 -4.58 33.61
CA ARG A 6 -9.45 -4.97 32.51
C ARG A 6 -9.07 -3.72 31.74
N THR A 7 -7.93 -3.14 32.08
CA THR A 7 -7.23 -2.19 31.22
C THR A 7 -6.76 -2.96 29.99
N THR A 8 -7.62 -3.08 28.98
CA THR A 8 -7.24 -3.66 27.69
C THR A 8 -6.20 -2.74 27.09
N THR A 9 -4.93 -3.09 27.26
CA THR A 9 -3.80 -2.37 26.69
C THR A 9 -4.06 -2.27 25.19
N ARG A 10 -4.27 -1.06 24.65
CA ARG A 10 -4.50 -0.80 23.21
C ARG A 10 -3.44 -1.44 22.30
N SER A 11 -2.29 -1.80 22.86
CA SER A 11 -1.19 -2.52 22.22
C SER A 11 -1.55 -3.97 21.81
N SER A 12 -2.57 -4.59 22.41
CA SER A 12 -2.94 -5.99 22.14
C SER A 12 -3.53 -6.27 20.75
N LEU A 13 -3.92 -5.24 20.00
CA LEU A 13 -4.53 -5.38 18.66
C LEU A 13 -3.56 -5.05 17.52
N LEU A 14 -2.27 -4.89 17.81
CA LEU A 14 -1.23 -4.65 16.82
C LEU A 14 -0.26 -5.82 16.76
N VAL A 15 0.12 -6.22 15.54
CA VAL A 15 1.09 -7.28 15.30
C VAL A 15 2.47 -6.65 15.05
N PRO A 16 3.50 -6.94 15.86
CA PRO A 16 4.87 -6.55 15.55
C PRO A 16 5.33 -7.21 14.24
N CYS A 17 5.98 -6.45 13.36
CA CYS A 17 6.43 -6.91 12.07
C CYS A 17 7.82 -6.35 11.75
N SER A 18 8.68 -7.18 11.15
CA SER A 18 9.93 -6.75 10.53
C SER A 18 9.66 -6.34 9.08
N PRO A 19 10.27 -5.26 8.54
CA PRO A 19 10.04 -4.82 7.16
C PRO A 19 10.54 -5.80 6.08
N GLU A 20 11.48 -6.69 6.39
CA GLU A 20 12.06 -7.70 5.48
C GLU A 20 11.22 -8.96 5.40
N ASP A 21 10.58 -9.31 6.52
CA ASP A 21 9.74 -10.49 6.67
C ASP A 21 8.27 -10.07 6.57
N ALA A 22 7.97 -9.25 5.56
CA ALA A 22 6.64 -8.71 5.35
C ALA A 22 5.62 -9.85 5.12
N PRO A 23 4.54 -9.93 5.92
CA PRO A 23 3.52 -10.96 5.75
C PRO A 23 2.82 -10.80 4.41
N GLY A 24 2.52 -11.92 3.78
CA GLY A 24 1.71 -11.93 2.57
C GLY A 24 0.25 -11.54 2.84
N ARG A 25 -0.48 -11.25 1.76
CA ARG A 25 -1.89 -10.85 1.80
C ARG A 25 -2.80 -11.79 2.59
N GLU A 26 -2.60 -13.10 2.47
CA GLU A 26 -3.43 -14.09 3.15
C GLU A 26 -3.32 -13.99 4.68
N THR A 27 -2.09 -13.82 5.17
CA THR A 27 -1.81 -13.58 6.59
C THR A 27 -2.42 -12.27 7.07
N LEU A 28 -2.25 -11.19 6.31
CA LEU A 28 -2.86 -9.89 6.63
C LEU A 28 -4.39 -9.99 6.71
N ALA A 29 -5.02 -10.69 5.75
CA ALA A 29 -6.46 -10.91 5.76
C ALA A 29 -6.92 -11.80 6.92
N ALA A 30 -6.12 -12.78 7.35
CA ALA A 30 -6.40 -13.60 8.53
C ALA A 30 -6.37 -12.75 9.81
N TRP A 31 -5.36 -11.90 10.00
CA TRP A 31 -5.27 -11.00 11.15
C TRP A 31 -6.41 -9.97 11.18
N ALA A 32 -6.77 -9.40 10.03
CA ALA A 32 -7.92 -8.49 9.95
C ALA A 32 -9.22 -9.18 10.41
N ARG A 33 -9.46 -10.43 9.95
CA ARG A 33 -10.62 -11.22 10.35
C ARG A 33 -10.61 -11.64 11.82
N SER A 34 -9.43 -11.81 12.42
CA SER A 34 -9.31 -12.09 13.86
C SER A 34 -9.46 -10.84 14.75
N GLY A 35 -9.76 -9.67 14.16
CA GLY A 35 -9.98 -8.43 14.88
C GLY A 35 -8.73 -7.57 15.12
N MET A 36 -7.57 -7.95 14.56
CA MET A 36 -6.39 -7.10 14.62
C MET A 36 -6.64 -5.79 13.87
N ARG A 37 -6.02 -4.72 14.37
CA ARG A 37 -6.20 -3.36 13.83
C ARG A 37 -5.04 -2.91 12.96
N GLY A 38 -3.88 -3.52 13.10
CA GLY A 38 -2.73 -3.12 12.32
C GLY A 38 -1.44 -3.83 12.67
N LEU A 39 -0.37 -3.34 12.05
CA LEU A 39 1.01 -3.77 12.22
C LEU A 39 1.82 -2.65 12.86
N VAL A 40 2.78 -3.00 13.70
CA VAL A 40 3.84 -2.08 14.15
C VAL A 40 5.15 -2.53 13.57
N ILE A 41 5.76 -1.68 12.76
CA ILE A 41 7.09 -1.93 12.20
C ILE A 41 8.10 -1.65 13.30
N ASN A 42 8.86 -2.67 13.67
CA ASN A 42 9.71 -2.65 14.87
C ASN A 42 11.01 -1.83 14.72
N ARG A 43 11.22 -1.18 13.57
CA ARG A 43 12.37 -0.31 13.31
C ARG A 43 12.07 0.75 12.26
N PRO A 44 12.87 1.84 12.22
CA PRO A 44 12.75 2.85 11.19
C PRO A 44 12.98 2.29 9.79
N VAL A 45 12.18 2.74 8.82
CA VAL A 45 12.32 2.42 7.39
C VAL A 45 12.63 3.70 6.62
N ARG A 46 13.65 3.67 5.79
CA ARG A 46 13.96 4.74 4.83
C ARG A 46 13.70 4.22 3.43
N LEU A 47 12.69 4.78 2.76
CA LEU A 47 12.46 4.46 1.35
C LEU A 47 13.60 5.04 0.52
N SER A 48 14.09 4.27 -0.45
CA SER A 48 15.16 4.72 -1.32
C SER A 48 15.12 4.09 -2.71
N THR A 49 15.35 4.88 -3.76
CA THR A 49 15.56 4.36 -5.10
C THR A 49 16.90 3.63 -5.27
N THR A 50 17.85 3.79 -4.32
CA THR A 50 19.12 3.06 -4.32
C THR A 50 19.03 1.67 -3.67
N ASP A 51 17.98 1.43 -2.86
CA ASP A 51 17.55 0.09 -2.43
C ASP A 51 16.12 -0.19 -2.92
N PRO A 52 15.97 -0.45 -4.23
CA PRO A 52 14.66 -0.58 -4.85
C PRO A 52 13.93 -1.83 -4.37
N ALA A 53 14.66 -2.89 -4.02
CA ALA A 53 14.06 -4.16 -3.60
C ALA A 53 13.41 -4.04 -2.21
N ALA A 54 14.12 -3.48 -1.22
CA ALA A 54 13.56 -3.26 0.11
C ALA A 54 12.41 -2.24 0.06
N THR A 55 12.58 -1.15 -0.68
CA THR A 55 11.54 -0.13 -0.86
C THR A 55 10.28 -0.70 -1.49
N ALA A 56 10.41 -1.49 -2.57
CA ALA A 56 9.25 -2.08 -3.24
C ALA A 56 8.52 -3.09 -2.33
N ARG A 57 9.26 -3.93 -1.60
CA ARG A 57 8.66 -4.87 -0.62
C ARG A 57 7.88 -4.14 0.45
N PHE A 58 8.45 -3.08 1.01
CA PHE A 58 7.78 -2.33 2.07
C PHE A 58 6.55 -1.57 1.56
N LEU A 59 6.63 -0.93 0.39
CA LEU A 59 5.47 -0.30 -0.23
C LEU A 59 4.38 -1.32 -0.58
N HIS A 60 4.74 -2.54 -0.99
CA HIS A 60 3.79 -3.62 -1.19
C HIS A 60 3.09 -4.04 0.12
N LEU A 61 3.83 -4.12 1.24
CA LEU A 61 3.22 -4.35 2.55
C LEU A 61 2.18 -3.26 2.89
N LEU A 62 2.51 -2.00 2.66
CA LEU A 62 1.59 -0.88 2.91
C LEU A 62 0.31 -0.98 2.04
N THR A 63 0.44 -1.29 0.75
CA THR A 63 -0.72 -1.40 -0.15
C THR A 63 -1.60 -2.61 0.20
N GLU A 64 -1.00 -3.75 0.57
CA GLU A 64 -1.72 -4.95 0.98
C GLU A 64 -2.41 -4.79 2.35
N ALA A 65 -1.74 -4.17 3.32
CA ALA A 65 -2.33 -3.85 4.62
C ALA A 65 -3.53 -2.90 4.46
N ALA A 66 -3.38 -1.82 3.68
CA ALA A 66 -4.49 -0.91 3.37
C ALA A 66 -5.66 -1.65 2.68
N GLY A 67 -5.36 -2.61 1.79
CA GLY A 67 -6.38 -3.39 1.08
C GLY A 67 -7.13 -4.41 1.93
N THR A 68 -6.58 -4.76 3.10
CA THR A 68 -7.20 -5.63 4.10
C THR A 68 -7.83 -4.84 5.26
N GLY A 69 -7.72 -3.50 5.24
CA GLY A 69 -8.23 -2.63 6.30
C GLY A 69 -7.33 -2.56 7.54
N LEU A 70 -6.12 -3.13 7.48
CA LEU A 70 -5.11 -3.02 8.53
C LEU A 70 -4.34 -1.72 8.39
N ARG A 71 -4.04 -1.10 9.53
CA ARG A 71 -3.18 0.08 9.63
C ARG A 71 -1.72 -0.35 9.76
N VAL A 72 -0.79 0.42 9.22
CA VAL A 72 0.65 0.21 9.42
C VAL A 72 1.22 1.40 10.19
N TYR A 73 1.78 1.12 11.36
CA TYR A 73 2.46 2.08 12.20
C TYR A 73 3.95 1.89 11.99
N TRP A 74 4.61 2.87 11.37
CA TRP A 74 6.04 2.80 11.05
C TRP A 74 6.70 4.16 11.23
N GLU A 75 8.01 4.12 11.48
CA GLU A 75 8.86 5.30 11.65
C GLU A 75 9.84 5.42 10.48
N GLY A 76 10.34 6.62 10.24
CA GLY A 76 11.37 6.89 9.22
C GLY A 76 10.93 7.92 8.20
N GLY A 77 11.16 7.67 6.91
CA GLY A 77 10.90 8.68 5.89
C GLY A 77 10.93 8.18 4.45
N THR A 78 10.46 9.01 3.53
CA THR A 78 10.35 8.66 2.11
C THR A 78 11.66 8.78 1.34
N GLY A 79 12.71 9.36 1.94
CA GLY A 79 14.00 9.54 1.28
C GLY A 79 13.86 10.29 -0.04
N ASP A 80 14.23 9.65 -1.14
CA ASP A 80 14.12 10.15 -2.51
C ASP A 80 12.84 9.69 -3.24
N VAL A 81 11.98 8.90 -2.60
CA VAL A 81 10.67 8.53 -3.14
C VAL A 81 9.69 9.70 -2.93
N PRO A 82 9.00 10.18 -3.97
CA PRO A 82 8.10 11.33 -3.84
C PRO A 82 6.90 11.04 -2.95
N ALA A 83 6.73 11.79 -1.86
CA ALA A 83 5.69 11.59 -0.86
C ALA A 83 4.26 11.77 -1.43
N GLU A 84 4.11 12.61 -2.45
CA GLU A 84 2.86 12.81 -3.15
C GLU A 84 2.37 11.54 -3.85
N LEU A 85 3.25 10.60 -4.19
CA LEU A 85 2.84 9.30 -4.75
C LEU A 85 2.33 8.34 -3.68
N LEU A 86 2.59 8.63 -2.39
CA LEU A 86 2.41 7.69 -1.28
C LEU A 86 1.37 8.16 -0.25
N HIS A 87 0.86 9.39 -0.34
CA HIS A 87 -0.05 9.92 0.68
C HIS A 87 -1.41 9.18 0.78
N HIS A 88 -1.70 8.27 -0.15
CA HIS A 88 -2.85 7.35 -0.06
C HIS A 88 -2.59 6.15 0.85
N LEU A 89 -1.36 5.98 1.33
CA LEU A 89 -0.91 4.94 2.26
C LEU A 89 -0.66 5.51 3.65
N ASP A 90 -0.36 4.63 4.60
CA ASP A 90 -0.08 5.06 5.97
C ASP A 90 1.27 5.80 6.07
N PRO A 91 1.29 7.00 6.67
CA PRO A 91 2.48 7.84 6.76
C PRO A 91 3.53 7.28 7.72
N PRO A 92 4.83 7.53 7.45
CA PRO A 92 5.84 7.39 8.48
C PRO A 92 5.54 8.39 9.60
N ARG A 93 5.85 7.99 10.83
CA ARG A 93 5.74 8.81 12.04
C ARG A 93 7.13 9.22 12.49
N GLY A 94 7.23 10.45 12.98
CA GLY A 94 8.39 10.94 13.72
C GLY A 94 7.94 11.90 14.81
N ASP A 95 8.89 12.60 15.43
CA ASP A 95 8.64 13.52 16.54
C ASP A 95 7.69 14.67 16.17
N ALA A 96 7.73 15.11 14.90
CA ALA A 96 6.84 16.14 14.38
C ALA A 96 5.43 15.62 14.00
N GLY A 97 5.15 14.33 14.22
CA GLY A 97 3.92 13.67 13.83
C GLY A 97 4.02 12.92 12.50
N PRO A 98 2.88 12.55 11.88
CA PRO A 98 2.87 11.83 10.61
C PRO A 98 3.26 12.74 9.44
N ALA A 99 4.05 12.22 8.50
CA ALA A 99 4.52 13.00 7.34
C ALA A 99 3.41 13.47 6.39
N TRP A 100 2.24 12.83 6.41
CA TRP A 100 1.01 13.27 5.74
C TRP A 100 -0.22 12.87 6.55
N PRO A 101 -1.40 13.47 6.30
CA PRO A 101 -2.63 13.07 6.98
C PRO A 101 -2.93 11.60 6.74
N VAL A 102 -3.34 10.91 7.81
CA VAL A 102 -3.82 9.53 7.73
C VAL A 102 -5.15 9.52 6.96
N PRO A 103 -5.24 8.82 5.82
CA PRO A 103 -6.49 8.77 5.07
C PRO A 103 -7.53 7.94 5.84
N PRO A 104 -8.78 8.44 6.01
CA PRO A 104 -9.83 7.69 6.71
C PRO A 104 -10.33 6.48 5.89
N ALA A 105 -10.10 6.50 4.58
CA ALA A 105 -10.38 5.42 3.65
C ALA A 105 -9.31 5.41 2.54
N PRO A 106 -9.03 4.27 1.88
CA PRO A 106 -8.08 4.21 0.78
C PRO A 106 -8.39 5.22 -0.34
N LEU A 107 -7.43 6.06 -0.67
CA LEU A 107 -7.60 7.15 -1.66
C LEU A 107 -7.27 6.72 -3.09
N LEU A 108 -6.58 5.61 -3.29
CA LEU A 108 -6.27 5.08 -4.62
C LEU A 108 -6.58 3.59 -4.63
N THR A 109 -7.63 3.21 -5.36
CA THR A 109 -8.20 1.85 -5.24
C THR A 109 -8.42 1.22 -6.59
N LEU A 110 -8.32 -0.10 -6.65
CA LEU A 110 -8.50 -0.88 -7.86
C LEU A 110 -9.54 -1.97 -7.67
N ARG A 111 -10.50 -2.02 -8.59
CA ARG A 111 -11.54 -3.05 -8.69
C ARG A 111 -11.47 -3.74 -10.04
N ARG A 112 -11.70 -5.05 -10.06
CA ARG A 112 -11.65 -5.86 -11.28
C ARG A 112 -13.04 -5.98 -11.89
N GLY A 113 -13.12 -5.82 -13.21
CA GLY A 113 -14.28 -6.16 -14.02
C GLY A 113 -13.90 -7.15 -15.12
N PRO A 114 -14.87 -7.72 -15.85
CA PRO A 114 -14.59 -8.59 -17.00
C PRO A 114 -13.89 -7.80 -18.12
N GLY A 115 -12.59 -8.07 -18.35
CA GLY A 115 -11.82 -7.42 -19.41
C GLY A 115 -11.37 -5.97 -19.12
N PHE A 116 -11.53 -5.49 -17.89
CA PHE A 116 -11.06 -4.16 -17.47
C PHE A 116 -10.79 -4.09 -15.96
N VAL A 117 -10.15 -3.03 -15.52
CA VAL A 117 -10.08 -2.63 -14.12
C VAL A 117 -10.61 -1.20 -13.96
N VAL A 118 -11.27 -0.93 -12.84
CA VAL A 118 -11.66 0.42 -12.45
C VAL A 118 -10.68 0.90 -11.40
N VAL A 119 -10.06 2.05 -11.65
CA VAL A 119 -9.21 2.74 -10.68
C VAL A 119 -9.92 4.00 -10.22
N ASP A 120 -10.25 4.07 -8.94
CA ASP A 120 -10.73 5.29 -8.29
C ASP A 120 -9.53 5.99 -7.64
N ASP A 121 -9.24 7.22 -8.06
CA ASP A 121 -8.18 8.09 -7.55
C ASP A 121 -8.78 9.35 -6.92
N LEU A 122 -8.75 9.37 -5.59
CA LEU A 122 -9.29 10.40 -4.71
C LEU A 122 -8.16 11.16 -3.99
N ARG A 123 -6.90 11.00 -4.43
CA ARG A 123 -5.73 11.69 -3.89
C ARG A 123 -5.85 13.20 -4.00
N ASP A 124 -6.48 13.69 -5.06
CA ASP A 124 -6.88 15.09 -5.21
C ASP A 124 -8.38 15.25 -4.97
N ALA A 125 -8.74 15.77 -3.79
CA ALA A 125 -10.13 15.99 -3.42
C ALA A 125 -10.84 17.03 -4.30
N ARG A 126 -10.10 17.90 -5.00
CA ARG A 126 -10.67 18.91 -5.91
C ARG A 126 -10.94 18.35 -7.30
N ALA A 127 -10.27 17.25 -7.67
CA ALA A 127 -10.38 16.64 -8.99
C ALA A 127 -10.33 15.10 -8.89
N PRO A 128 -11.34 14.47 -8.24
CA PRO A 128 -11.40 13.02 -8.15
C PRO A 128 -11.49 12.40 -9.56
N ARG A 129 -10.75 11.33 -9.80
CA ARG A 129 -10.69 10.64 -11.09
C ARG A 129 -11.16 9.20 -10.96
N ARG A 130 -11.93 8.75 -11.96
CA ARG A 130 -12.24 7.34 -12.15
C ARG A 130 -11.75 6.92 -13.53
N HIS A 131 -10.85 5.96 -13.56
CA HIS A 131 -10.33 5.39 -14.79
C HIS A 131 -10.95 4.02 -15.02
N THR A 132 -11.61 3.84 -16.17
CA THR A 132 -11.94 2.50 -16.67
C THR A 132 -10.81 2.08 -17.60
N VAL A 133 -9.96 1.18 -17.12
CA VAL A 133 -8.72 0.79 -17.77
C VAL A 133 -8.93 -0.57 -18.46
N PRO A 134 -8.88 -0.65 -19.80
CA PRO A 134 -9.04 -1.91 -20.50
C PRO A 134 -7.91 -2.87 -20.15
N ASP A 135 -8.19 -4.17 -20.19
CA ASP A 135 -7.24 -5.19 -19.75
C ASP A 135 -5.90 -5.10 -20.52
N ARG A 136 -6.00 -4.96 -21.84
CA ARG A 136 -4.87 -4.59 -22.68
C ARG A 136 -5.05 -3.16 -23.21
N PRO A 137 -3.97 -2.36 -23.24
CA PRO A 137 -2.60 -2.72 -22.87
C PRO A 137 -2.24 -2.51 -21.38
N TYR A 138 -3.18 -2.13 -20.51
CA TYR A 138 -2.83 -1.57 -19.19
C TYR A 138 -3.32 -2.37 -17.98
N GLY A 139 -4.57 -2.83 -17.98
CA GLY A 139 -5.18 -3.46 -16.80
C GLY A 139 -4.47 -4.73 -16.33
N HIS A 140 -3.89 -5.50 -17.26
CA HIS A 140 -3.09 -6.68 -16.93
C HIS A 140 -1.77 -6.32 -16.23
N LEU A 141 -1.14 -5.19 -16.56
CA LEU A 141 0.08 -4.71 -15.91
C LEU A 141 -0.19 -4.31 -14.46
N LEU A 142 -1.29 -3.61 -14.19
CA LEU A 142 -1.70 -3.29 -12.82
C LEU A 142 -1.93 -4.54 -11.96
N ARG A 143 -2.18 -5.71 -12.57
CA ARG A 143 -2.24 -7.00 -11.87
C ARG A 143 -0.88 -7.65 -11.75
N ALA A 144 -0.09 -7.67 -12.83
CA ALA A 144 1.23 -8.28 -12.86
C ALA A 144 2.17 -7.62 -11.83
N TYR A 145 2.13 -6.29 -11.73
CA TYR A 145 2.93 -5.51 -10.79
C TYR A 145 2.20 -5.20 -9.48
N ALA A 146 1.10 -5.92 -9.15
CA ALA A 146 0.47 -5.78 -7.83
C ALA A 146 1.42 -6.23 -6.71
N ALA A 147 2.30 -7.19 -7.01
CA ALA A 147 3.50 -7.49 -6.25
C ALA A 147 4.72 -6.88 -6.97
N PRO A 148 5.78 -6.48 -6.25
CA PRO A 148 7.00 -5.98 -6.85
C PRO A 148 7.60 -6.97 -7.85
N ALA A 149 7.88 -6.51 -9.07
CA ALA A 149 8.52 -7.31 -10.09
C ALA A 149 9.40 -6.46 -11.01
N ALA A 150 10.36 -7.12 -11.67
CA ALA A 150 11.17 -6.48 -12.69
C ALA A 150 10.33 -6.20 -13.95
N PRO A 151 10.35 -4.96 -14.48
CA PRO A 151 9.64 -4.64 -15.71
C PRO A 151 10.11 -5.46 -16.92
N GLU A 152 9.18 -6.12 -17.60
CA GLU A 152 9.49 -6.74 -18.88
C GLU A 152 9.76 -5.66 -19.97
N PRO A 153 10.67 -5.90 -20.92
CA PRO A 153 10.96 -4.92 -21.98
C PRO A 153 9.73 -4.49 -22.78
N GLY A 154 8.79 -5.42 -23.02
CA GLY A 154 7.53 -5.16 -23.73
C GLY A 154 6.58 -4.22 -22.98
N ASP A 155 6.68 -4.17 -21.66
CA ASP A 155 5.77 -3.39 -20.81
C ASP A 155 6.18 -1.93 -20.69
N ARG A 156 7.43 -1.58 -21.02
CA ARG A 156 8.04 -0.27 -20.73
C ARG A 156 7.20 0.91 -21.18
N ARG A 157 6.64 0.87 -22.39
CA ARG A 157 5.81 1.98 -22.92
C ARG A 157 4.52 2.13 -22.13
N ALA A 158 3.87 1.01 -21.79
CA ALA A 158 2.63 1.01 -21.04
C ALA A 158 2.85 1.39 -19.56
N LEU A 159 3.92 0.91 -18.94
CA LEU A 159 4.34 1.31 -17.60
C LEU A 159 4.71 2.79 -17.52
N ALA A 160 5.40 3.34 -18.53
CA ALA A 160 5.69 4.77 -18.59
C ALA A 160 4.41 5.62 -18.65
N HIS A 161 3.36 5.15 -19.35
CA HIS A 161 2.06 5.81 -19.34
C HIS A 161 1.39 5.72 -17.96
N LEU A 162 1.34 4.52 -17.36
CA LEU A 162 0.77 4.31 -16.02
C LEU A 162 1.52 5.10 -14.94
N ALA A 163 2.83 5.32 -15.09
CA ALA A 163 3.63 6.11 -14.17
C ALA A 163 3.28 7.61 -14.25
N LYS A 164 3.03 8.13 -15.47
CA LYS A 164 2.52 9.50 -15.66
C LYS A 164 1.15 9.70 -15.01
N GLU A 165 0.30 8.69 -15.07
CA GLU A 165 -0.99 8.66 -14.35
C GLU A 165 -0.84 8.35 -12.85
N ARG A 166 0.40 8.21 -12.34
CA ARG A 166 0.72 7.93 -10.93
C ARG A 166 0.03 6.65 -10.40
N LEU A 167 -0.13 5.65 -11.27
CA LEU A 167 -0.74 4.35 -10.97
C LEU A 167 0.30 3.24 -10.74
N VAL A 168 1.52 3.44 -11.21
CA VAL A 168 2.66 2.58 -10.90
C VAL A 168 3.83 3.44 -10.44
N LEU A 169 4.71 2.84 -9.64
CA LEU A 169 5.98 3.39 -9.24
C LEU A 169 7.10 2.52 -9.80
N ALA A 170 8.04 3.14 -10.51
CA ALA A 170 9.27 2.49 -10.93
C ALA A 170 10.37 2.84 -9.91
N LEU A 171 11.01 1.82 -9.36
CA LEU A 171 12.12 1.92 -8.41
C LEU A 171 13.37 1.39 -9.12
N GLY A 172 13.97 2.26 -9.93
CA GLY A 172 15.09 1.89 -10.80
C GLY A 172 14.69 0.89 -11.91
N PRO A 173 15.68 0.22 -12.54
CA PRO A 173 15.44 -0.65 -13.69
C PRO A 173 14.83 -2.01 -13.33
N GLY A 174 14.94 -2.44 -12.07
CA GLY A 174 14.64 -3.81 -11.64
C GLY A 174 13.35 -3.99 -10.84
N HIS A 175 12.63 -2.92 -10.50
CA HIS A 175 11.44 -3.02 -9.68
C HIS A 175 10.36 -2.04 -10.12
N CYS A 176 9.15 -2.55 -10.31
CA CYS A 176 7.94 -1.77 -10.47
C CYS A 176 6.84 -2.32 -9.58
N LEU A 177 6.00 -1.42 -9.07
CA LEU A 177 4.87 -1.73 -8.20
C LEU A 177 3.66 -0.90 -8.61
N ALA A 178 2.50 -1.54 -8.71
CA ALA A 178 1.22 -0.87 -8.82
C ALA A 178 0.84 -0.26 -7.46
N LEU A 179 0.50 1.03 -7.48
CA LEU A 179 0.15 1.80 -6.28
C LEU A 179 -1.30 1.62 -5.80
N PRO A 180 -2.30 1.35 -6.66
CA PRO A 180 -3.67 1.18 -6.22
C PRO A 180 -3.87 0.03 -5.25
N VAL A 181 -4.61 0.33 -4.18
CA VAL A 181 -5.00 -0.63 -3.15
C VAL A 181 -6.10 -1.55 -3.69
N ARG A 182 -5.90 -2.86 -3.53
CA ARG A 182 -6.92 -3.86 -3.85
C ARG A 182 -7.73 -4.21 -2.61
N PHE A 183 -9.00 -3.83 -2.58
CA PHE A 183 -9.89 -4.24 -1.49
C PHE A 183 -10.10 -5.76 -1.48
N ALA A 184 -10.00 -6.35 -0.29
CA ALA A 184 -10.79 -7.53 0.00
C ALA A 184 -12.23 -7.06 0.19
N TYR A 185 -13.14 -7.39 -0.72
CA TYR A 185 -14.54 -7.43 -0.32
C TYR A 185 -14.61 -8.44 0.82
N ALA A 186 -14.86 -7.97 2.04
CA ALA A 186 -15.36 -8.86 3.08
C ALA A 186 -16.62 -9.48 2.48
N ARG A 187 -16.53 -10.74 2.05
CA ARG A 187 -17.73 -11.54 1.87
C ARG A 187 -18.28 -11.67 3.29
N VAL A 188 -19.33 -10.89 3.55
CA VAL A 188 -20.23 -11.08 4.69
C VAL A 188 -20.84 -12.48 4.57
#